data_AF-A0A4C1TPJ6-F1
#
_entry.id   AF-A0A4C1TPJ6-F1
#
_cell.length_a   1.000
_cell.length_b   1.000
_cell.length_c   1.000
_cell.angle_alpha   90.00
_cell.angle_beta   90.00
_cell.angle_gamma   90.00
#
_symmetry.space_group_name_H-M   'P 1'
#
loop_
_entity.id
_entity.type
_entity.pdbx_description
1 polymer ?
#
loop_
_entity_poly.entity_id
_entity_poly.type
_entity_poly.pdbx_seq_one_letter_code
_entity_poly.pdbx_strand_id
1 'polypeptide(L)'
;MFPLACSCRTMFIQTQDTPNPNSVKFLPGTKVLEPGQTMDFPNIGAAHCSPLEINDDDDEIVQMIKELLDTRIRPTVQEDGGDVLFVDFKDGVLTLKMQGSCSSCPSSIVTLKNGVQNMMQFYIPEVLSVEQIDDEGEQLSEKVFKEFESKIKEKK
;
A
#
# COMPACT_ATOMS: atom_id res chain seq x y z
N MET A 1 8.25 -27.12 13.61
CA MET A 1 9.00 -27.28 12.34
C MET A 1 7.97 -27.31 11.21
N PHE A 2 7.61 -26.13 10.71
CA PHE A 2 6.75 -25.95 9.54
C PHE A 2 7.59 -25.22 8.49
N PRO A 3 7.54 -25.59 7.21
CA PRO A 3 8.35 -24.96 6.19
C PRO A 3 7.76 -23.58 5.89
N LEU A 4 8.58 -22.54 6.07
CA LEU A 4 8.33 -21.23 5.48
C LEU A 4 8.35 -21.42 3.95
N ALA A 5 7.18 -21.38 3.32
CA ALA A 5 7.10 -21.27 1.88
C ALA A 5 7.66 -19.89 1.49
N CYS A 6 8.95 -19.85 1.20
CA CYS A 6 9.53 -18.77 0.42
C CYS A 6 8.84 -18.83 -0.95
N SER A 7 7.90 -17.92 -1.19
CA SER A 7 7.38 -17.70 -2.53
C SER A 7 8.52 -17.09 -3.35
N CYS A 8 9.36 -17.94 -3.94
CA CYS A 8 10.24 -17.51 -5.02
C CYS A 8 9.32 -17.01 -6.14
N ARG A 9 9.19 -15.68 -6.30
CA ARG A 9 8.53 -15.07 -7.46
C ARG A 9 9.27 -15.55 -8.72
N THR A 10 8.76 -16.58 -9.40
CA THR A 10 9.31 -17.02 -10.69
C THR A 10 8.88 -16.01 -11.75
N MET A 11 9.82 -15.21 -12.25
CA MET A 11 9.55 -14.27 -13.34
C MET A 11 9.69 -15.00 -14.69
N PHE A 12 8.61 -15.04 -15.49
CA PHE A 12 8.64 -15.59 -16.84
C PHE A 12 8.92 -14.47 -17.85
N ILE A 13 10.11 -14.47 -18.43
CA ILE A 13 10.56 -13.44 -19.38
C ILE A 13 10.40 -13.96 -20.82
N GLN A 14 9.41 -13.49 -21.59
CA GLN A 14 9.26 -13.84 -23.00
C GLN A 14 10.16 -12.96 -23.87
N THR A 15 11.07 -13.56 -24.64
CA THR A 15 11.97 -12.85 -25.55
C THR A 15 11.68 -13.16 -27.02
N GLN A 16 12.07 -12.26 -27.91
CA GLN A 16 12.14 -12.48 -29.36
C GLN A 16 13.54 -12.15 -29.87
N ASP A 17 14.03 -12.94 -30.82
CA ASP A 17 15.30 -12.72 -31.50
C ASP A 17 15.29 -11.38 -32.25
N THR A 18 16.37 -10.63 -32.10
CA THR A 18 16.60 -9.40 -32.85
C THR A 18 17.73 -9.61 -33.87
N PRO A 19 17.83 -8.80 -34.94
CA PRO A 19 18.94 -8.87 -35.89
C PRO A 19 20.32 -8.64 -35.27
N ASN A 20 20.37 -8.09 -34.05
CA ASN A 20 21.60 -7.91 -33.29
C ASN A 20 21.81 -9.14 -32.37
N PRO A 21 22.83 -9.97 -32.60
CA PRO A 21 23.06 -11.19 -31.81
C PRO A 21 23.40 -10.92 -30.33
N ASN A 22 23.72 -9.67 -29.98
CA ASN A 22 23.97 -9.26 -28.59
C ASN A 22 22.76 -8.59 -27.93
N SER A 23 21.58 -8.60 -28.58
CA SER A 23 20.38 -7.94 -28.06
C SER A 23 19.15 -8.82 -28.24
N VAL A 24 18.36 -8.91 -27.17
CA VAL A 24 17.08 -9.61 -27.15
C VAL A 24 15.96 -8.62 -26.87
N LYS A 25 14.80 -8.81 -27.49
CA LYS A 25 13.61 -7.99 -27.23
C LYS A 25 12.72 -8.69 -26.22
N PHE A 26 12.41 -8.02 -25.11
CA PHE A 26 11.45 -8.51 -24.13
C PHE A 26 10.01 -8.16 -24.52
N LEU A 27 9.08 -9.09 -24.30
CA LEU A 27 7.64 -8.92 -24.54
C LEU A 27 6.86 -9.12 -23.22
N PRO A 28 6.47 -8.04 -22.52
CA PRO A 28 5.80 -8.14 -21.22
C PRO A 28 4.34 -8.65 -21.25
N GLY A 29 3.82 -9.05 -22.41
CA GLY A 29 2.42 -9.53 -22.57
C GLY A 29 1.33 -8.48 -22.30
N THR A 30 1.69 -7.31 -21.78
CA THR A 30 0.81 -6.20 -21.39
C THR A 30 1.29 -4.91 -22.07
N LYS A 31 0.36 -4.02 -22.42
CA LYS A 31 0.67 -2.71 -23.03
C LYS A 31 1.28 -1.78 -21.96
N VAL A 32 2.53 -1.38 -22.16
CA VAL A 32 3.29 -0.53 -21.23
C VAL A 32 3.30 0.95 -21.66
N LEU A 33 3.36 1.20 -22.96
CA LEU A 33 3.37 2.53 -23.57
C LEU A 33 2.35 2.60 -24.72
N GLU A 34 1.96 3.82 -25.08
CA GLU A 34 1.17 4.06 -26.27
C GLU A 34 1.97 3.71 -27.56
N PRO A 35 1.31 3.21 -28.62
CA PRO A 35 1.99 2.81 -29.84
C PRO A 35 2.77 3.98 -30.47
N GLY A 36 4.04 3.76 -30.78
CA GLY A 36 4.93 4.77 -31.35
C GLY A 36 5.67 5.64 -30.34
N GLN A 37 5.48 5.39 -29.04
CA GLN A 37 6.20 6.07 -27.97
C GLN A 37 7.36 5.20 -27.44
N THR A 38 8.56 5.76 -27.39
CA THR A 38 9.77 5.10 -26.86
C THR A 38 10.33 5.96 -25.75
N MET A 39 10.61 5.36 -24.58
CA MET A 39 11.28 6.01 -23.46
C MET A 39 12.66 5.39 -23.26
N ASP A 40 13.66 6.24 -22.99
CA ASP A 40 15.05 5.85 -22.72
C ASP A 40 15.45 6.36 -21.32
N PHE A 41 16.08 5.49 -20.54
CA PHE A 41 16.45 5.76 -19.15
C PHE A 41 17.94 5.43 -18.95
N PRO A 42 18.86 6.37 -19.22
CA PRO A 42 20.30 6.10 -19.24
C PRO A 42 20.91 5.91 -17.84
N ASN A 43 20.17 6.23 -16.77
CA ASN A 43 20.57 6.04 -15.38
C ASN A 43 19.33 5.88 -14.47
N ILE A 44 19.58 5.48 -13.22
CA ILE A 44 18.54 5.22 -12.21
C ILE A 44 17.65 6.44 -11.97
N GLY A 45 18.23 7.64 -11.82
CA GLY A 45 17.46 8.85 -11.53
C GLY A 45 16.47 9.23 -12.63
N ALA A 46 16.80 8.94 -13.90
CA ALA A 46 15.88 9.15 -15.02
C ALA A 46 14.79 8.07 -15.10
N ALA A 47 15.03 6.88 -14.54
CA ALA A 47 14.10 5.76 -14.57
C ALA A 47 12.91 5.90 -13.60
N HIS A 48 12.95 6.89 -12.68
CA HIS A 48 11.91 7.14 -11.68
C HIS A 48 10.55 7.64 -12.24
N CYS A 49 10.46 7.77 -13.57
CA CYS A 49 9.22 8.10 -14.26
C CYS A 49 8.85 6.97 -15.24
N SER A 50 9.49 5.80 -15.12
CA SER A 50 9.20 4.69 -16.01
C SER A 50 7.89 4.03 -15.57
N PRO A 51 6.99 3.71 -16.51
CA PRO A 51 5.77 2.96 -16.21
C PRO A 51 6.02 1.49 -15.82
N LEU A 52 7.28 1.06 -15.76
CA LEU A 52 7.73 -0.27 -15.32
C LEU A 52 8.45 -0.23 -13.98
N GLU A 53 8.55 0.95 -13.37
CA GLU A 53 9.12 1.08 -12.04
C GLU A 53 8.24 0.31 -11.07
N ILE A 54 8.87 -0.63 -10.37
CA ILE A 54 8.29 -1.28 -9.21
C ILE A 54 8.52 -0.27 -8.08
N ASN A 55 7.48 0.36 -7.56
CA ASN A 55 7.64 1.11 -6.31
C ASN A 55 7.99 0.08 -5.23
N ASP A 56 9.23 0.10 -4.74
CA ASP A 56 9.69 -0.77 -3.65
C ASP A 56 8.92 -0.47 -2.33
N ASP A 57 8.23 0.67 -2.26
CA ASP A 57 7.54 1.18 -1.07
C ASP A 57 6.18 0.52 -0.76
N ASP A 58 5.51 -0.11 -1.72
CA ASP A 58 4.12 -0.57 -1.52
C ASP A 58 4.01 -1.99 -0.91
N ASP A 59 5.02 -2.86 -1.06
CA ASP A 59 4.94 -4.26 -0.60
C ASP A 59 5.87 -4.56 0.59
N GLU A 60 7.13 -4.10 0.59
CA GLU A 60 8.11 -4.45 1.64
C GLU A 60 7.83 -3.72 2.96
N ILE A 61 7.62 -2.40 2.89
CA ILE A 61 7.28 -1.57 4.05
C ILE A 61 5.94 -2.01 4.65
N VAL A 62 4.94 -2.26 3.80
CA VAL A 62 3.63 -2.75 4.23
C VAL A 62 3.73 -4.11 4.93
N GLN A 63 4.59 -5.01 4.45
CA GLN A 63 4.83 -6.28 5.13
C GLN A 63 5.46 -6.06 6.51
N MET A 64 6.47 -5.19 6.62
CA MET A 64 7.06 -4.84 7.92
C MET A 64 6.05 -4.23 8.89
N ILE A 65 5.19 -3.32 8.40
CA ILE A 65 4.11 -2.70 9.21
C ILE A 65 3.16 -3.78 9.73
N LYS A 66 2.72 -4.70 8.86
CA LYS A 66 1.81 -5.81 9.24
C LYS A 66 2.44 -6.71 10.30
N GLU A 67 3.71 -7.09 10.13
CA GLU A 67 4.42 -7.91 11.10
C GLU A 67 4.55 -7.20 12.46
N LEU A 68 4.88 -5.92 12.50
CA LEU A 68 4.95 -5.15 13.75
C LEU A 68 3.59 -4.98 14.42
N LEU A 69 2.54 -4.76 13.63
CA LEU A 69 1.17 -4.71 14.14
C LEU A 69 0.80 -6.03 14.83
N ASP A 70 1.01 -7.17 14.17
CA ASP A 70 0.63 -8.47 14.69
C ASP A 70 1.50 -8.92 15.89
N THR A 71 2.79 -8.58 15.89
CA THR A 71 3.74 -9.06 16.92
C THR A 71 3.78 -8.20 18.17
N ARG A 72 3.46 -6.90 18.09
CA ARG A 72 3.58 -5.97 19.22
C ARG A 72 2.33 -5.15 19.52
N ILE A 73 1.69 -4.59 18.50
CA ILE A 73 0.59 -3.64 18.73
C ILE A 73 -0.69 -4.38 19.10
N ARG A 74 -1.08 -5.38 18.30
CA ARG A 74 -2.31 -6.14 18.54
C ARG A 74 -2.35 -6.82 19.90
N PRO A 75 -1.28 -7.49 20.39
CA PRO A 75 -1.30 -8.07 21.73
C PRO A 75 -1.64 -7.03 22.81
N THR A 76 -0.95 -5.89 22.78
CA THR A 76 -1.15 -4.81 23.75
C THR A 76 -2.56 -4.21 23.64
N VAL A 77 -3.03 -3.95 22.42
CA VAL A 77 -4.36 -3.36 22.20
C VAL A 77 -5.50 -4.32 22.56
N GLN A 78 -5.30 -5.63 22.35
CA GLN A 78 -6.27 -6.66 22.70
C GLN A 78 -6.35 -6.88 24.22
N GLU A 79 -5.27 -6.66 24.97
CA GLU A 79 -5.30 -6.64 26.43
C GLU A 79 -6.24 -5.54 26.97
N ASP A 80 -6.29 -4.38 26.30
CA ASP A 80 -7.22 -3.29 26.59
C ASP A 80 -8.64 -3.49 25.99
N GLY A 81 -8.89 -4.62 25.33
CA GLY A 81 -10.18 -4.94 24.70
C GLY A 81 -10.46 -4.18 23.41
N GLY A 82 -9.40 -3.77 22.71
CA GLY A 82 -9.47 -3.19 21.37
C GLY A 82 -8.92 -4.11 20.28
N ASP A 83 -8.96 -3.62 19.04
CA ASP A 83 -8.18 -4.19 17.94
C ASP A 83 -7.74 -3.08 16.97
N VAL A 84 -6.70 -3.34 16.19
CA VAL A 84 -6.21 -2.43 15.15
C VAL A 84 -6.14 -3.12 13.81
N LEU A 85 -6.70 -2.47 12.79
CA LEU A 85 -6.73 -2.96 11.42
C LEU A 85 -5.91 -2.04 10.53
N PHE A 86 -4.96 -2.63 9.79
CA PHE A 86 -4.25 -1.94 8.72
C PHE A 86 -5.21 -1.67 7.56
N VAL A 87 -5.28 -0.42 7.10
CA VAL A 87 -6.13 -0.02 5.97
C VAL A 87 -5.27 0.22 4.75
N ASP A 88 -4.31 1.13 4.86
CA ASP A 88 -3.49 1.58 3.75
C ASP A 88 -2.22 2.28 4.28
N PHE A 89 -1.19 2.36 3.45
CA PHE A 89 0.02 3.14 3.73
C PHE A 89 0.46 3.82 2.43
N LYS A 90 0.50 5.15 2.42
CA LYS A 90 0.90 5.96 1.26
C LYS A 90 1.60 7.23 1.73
N ASP A 91 2.63 7.66 1.00
CA ASP A 91 3.36 8.92 1.25
C ASP A 91 3.83 9.08 2.71
N GLY A 92 4.23 7.97 3.35
CA GLY A 92 4.65 7.93 4.75
C GLY A 92 3.50 8.07 5.77
N VAL A 93 2.24 8.07 5.32
CA VAL A 93 1.05 8.13 6.17
C VAL A 93 0.46 6.73 6.33
N LEU A 94 0.48 6.22 7.55
CA LEU A 94 -0.11 4.93 7.91
C LEU A 94 -1.56 5.10 8.35
N THR A 95 -2.49 4.56 7.57
CA THR A 95 -3.91 4.58 7.89
C THR A 95 -4.31 3.32 8.65
N LEU A 96 -4.81 3.51 9.88
CA LEU A 96 -5.29 2.44 10.74
C LEU A 96 -6.77 2.65 11.08
N LYS A 97 -7.49 1.55 11.21
CA LYS A 97 -8.84 1.53 11.77
C LYS A 97 -8.77 0.93 13.17
N MET A 98 -9.11 1.73 14.17
CA MET A 98 -9.16 1.30 15.57
C MET A 98 -10.54 0.76 15.89
N GLN A 99 -10.62 -0.34 16.62
CA GLN A 99 -11.86 -0.99 17.02
C GLN A 99 -11.87 -1.28 18.53
N GLY A 100 -13.06 -1.48 19.09
CA GLY A 100 -13.28 -1.85 20.49
C GLY A 100 -13.18 -0.67 21.46
N SER A 101 -12.70 -0.92 22.68
CA SER A 101 -12.69 0.07 23.76
C SER A 101 -11.97 1.38 23.39
N CYS A 102 -10.94 1.28 22.55
CA CYS A 102 -10.09 2.39 22.15
C CYS A 102 -10.77 3.39 21.18
N SER A 103 -11.84 3.00 20.47
CA SER A 103 -12.55 3.92 19.56
C SER A 103 -13.59 4.79 20.26
N SER A 104 -14.04 4.41 21.46
CA SER A 104 -15.14 5.07 22.17
C SER A 104 -14.72 6.21 23.12
N CYS A 105 -13.43 6.31 23.45
CA CYS A 105 -12.91 7.24 24.44
C CYS A 105 -11.88 8.19 23.79
N PRO A 106 -12.20 9.50 23.65
CA PRO A 106 -11.34 10.44 22.93
C PRO A 106 -10.00 10.69 23.64
N SER A 107 -9.90 10.46 24.95
CA SER A 107 -8.61 10.53 25.65
C SER A 107 -7.73 9.33 25.34
N SER A 108 -8.30 8.12 25.29
CA SER A 108 -7.55 6.90 25.01
C SER A 108 -7.09 6.84 23.54
N ILE A 109 -7.87 7.42 22.64
CA ILE A 109 -7.59 7.38 21.21
C ILE A 109 -6.35 8.19 20.84
N VAL A 110 -6.20 9.39 21.41
CA VAL A 110 -5.04 10.25 21.17
C VAL A 110 -3.78 9.62 21.77
N THR A 111 -3.87 9.05 22.98
CA THR A 111 -2.74 8.37 23.63
C THR A 111 -2.28 7.17 22.83
N LEU A 112 -3.22 6.33 22.38
CA LEU A 112 -2.89 5.13 21.62
C LEU A 112 -2.34 5.47 20.24
N LYS A 113 -2.93 6.44 19.55
CA LYS A 113 -2.43 6.97 18.26
C LYS A 113 -0.98 7.44 18.38
N ASN A 114 -0.67 8.26 19.39
CA ASN A 114 0.70 8.75 19.60
C ASN A 114 1.68 7.62 19.96
N GLY A 115 1.24 6.64 20.76
CA GLY A 115 2.05 5.47 21.11
C GLY A 115 2.39 4.61 19.89
N VAL A 116 1.38 4.30 19.07
CA VAL A 116 1.55 3.54 17.82
C VAL A 116 2.44 4.30 16.84
N GLN A 117 2.22 5.61 16.69
CA GLN A 117 3.03 6.45 15.80
C GLN A 117 4.50 6.48 16.23
N ASN A 118 4.79 6.73 17.51
CA ASN A 118 6.17 6.78 18.01
C ASN A 118 6.86 5.43 17.87
N MET A 119 6.14 4.32 18.10
CA MET A 119 6.71 2.99 17.95
C MET A 119 6.96 2.64 16.48
N MET A 120 6.02 2.98 15.58
CA MET A 120 6.17 2.74 14.15
C MET A 120 7.33 3.56 13.56
N GLN A 121 7.45 4.84 13.93
CA GLN A 121 8.57 5.71 13.54
C GLN A 121 9.93 5.16 13.97
N PHE A 122 9.99 4.48 15.13
CA PHE A 122 11.23 3.91 15.64
C PHE A 122 11.71 2.70 14.80
N TYR A 123 10.79 1.85 14.37
CA TYR A 123 11.12 0.65 13.61
C TYR A 123 11.13 0.87 12.09
N ILE A 124 10.32 1.80 11.60
CA ILE A 124 10.11 2.10 10.19
C ILE A 124 10.16 3.63 10.04
N PRO A 125 11.34 4.21 9.75
CA PRO A 125 11.50 5.66 9.66
C PRO A 125 10.71 6.29 8.50
N GLU A 126 10.27 5.50 7.53
CA GLU A 126 9.38 5.93 6.44
C GLU A 126 7.97 6.30 6.92
N VAL A 127 7.55 5.85 8.10
CA VAL A 127 6.26 6.24 8.68
C VAL A 127 6.38 7.62 9.30
N LEU A 128 5.92 8.66 8.60
CA LEU A 128 5.91 10.04 9.09
C LEU A 128 4.77 10.30 10.08
N SER A 129 3.58 9.75 9.82
CA SER A 129 2.41 9.95 10.66
C SER A 129 1.46 8.76 10.61
N VAL A 130 0.61 8.65 11.63
CA VAL A 130 -0.48 7.67 11.67
C VAL A 130 -1.80 8.43 11.64
N GLU A 131 -2.70 8.04 10.74
CA GLU A 131 -4.07 8.54 10.70
C GLU A 131 -5.05 7.44 11.08
N GLN A 132 -6.02 7.84 11.89
CA GLN A 132 -7.15 6.97 12.19
C GLN A 132 -8.28 7.33 11.24
N ILE A 133 -8.85 6.31 10.61
CA ILE A 133 -10.16 6.44 10.00
C ILE A 133 -11.23 5.97 10.98
N ASP A 134 -12.23 6.80 11.18
CA ASP A 134 -13.49 6.36 11.76
C ASP A 134 -14.33 5.69 10.67
N ASP A 135 -15.21 4.78 11.05
CA ASP A 135 -16.13 4.06 10.17
C ASP A 135 -17.08 4.98 9.36
N GLU A 136 -16.96 6.30 9.48
CA GLU A 136 -17.66 7.28 8.65
C GLU A 136 -17.19 7.29 7.17
N GLY A 137 -16.20 6.47 6.79
CA GLY A 137 -15.79 6.23 5.41
C GLY A 137 -16.86 5.56 4.53
N GLU A 138 -17.86 4.91 5.13
CA GLU A 138 -19.01 4.38 4.38
C GLU A 138 -19.91 5.51 3.87
N GLN A 139 -19.95 6.67 4.55
CA GLN A 139 -20.78 7.80 4.13
C GLN A 139 -20.24 8.56 2.92
N LEU A 140 -18.91 8.63 2.73
CA LEU A 140 -18.32 9.37 1.61
C LEU A 140 -18.37 8.55 0.31
N SER A 141 -18.13 7.25 0.40
CA SER A 141 -18.26 6.33 -0.73
C SER A 141 -19.72 6.23 -1.19
N GLU A 142 -20.70 6.13 -0.29
CA GLU A 142 -22.12 6.16 -0.65
C GLU A 142 -22.58 7.51 -1.22
N LYS A 143 -22.10 8.64 -0.70
CA LYS A 143 -22.44 9.98 -1.22
C LYS A 143 -21.89 10.17 -2.63
N VAL A 144 -20.65 9.78 -2.87
CA VAL A 144 -20.02 9.87 -4.21
C VAL A 144 -20.70 8.92 -5.19
N PHE A 145 -21.08 7.71 -4.77
CA PHE A 145 -21.79 6.76 -5.63
C PHE A 145 -23.21 7.25 -6.00
N LYS A 146 -23.96 7.81 -5.03
CA LYS A 146 -25.29 8.42 -5.27
C LYS A 146 -25.23 9.66 -6.17
N GLU A 147 -24.20 10.49 -6.01
CA GLU A 147 -24.01 11.66 -6.88
C GLU A 147 -23.70 11.23 -8.33
N PHE A 148 -22.91 10.18 -8.50
CA PHE A 148 -22.57 9.62 -9.81
C PHE A 148 -23.78 8.97 -10.52
N GLU A 149 -24.61 8.21 -9.79
CA GLU A 149 -25.83 7.62 -10.33
C GLU A 149 -26.86 8.68 -10.77
N SER A 150 -26.94 9.79 -10.06
CA SER A 150 -27.86 10.90 -10.39
C SER A 150 -27.46 11.58 -11.70
N LYS A 151 -26.16 11.84 -11.90
CA LYS A 151 -25.62 12.43 -13.14
C LYS A 151 -25.78 11.54 -14.37
N ILE A 152 -25.83 10.21 -14.19
CA ILE A 152 -26.04 9.25 -15.29
C ILE A 152 -27.53 9.17 -15.67
N LYS A 153 -28.46 9.34 -14.72
CA LYS A 153 -29.91 9.34 -14.99
C LYS A 153 -30.40 10.60 -15.70
N GLU A 154 -29.76 11.76 -15.49
CA GLU A 154 -30.10 13.02 -16.16
C GLU A 154 -29.58 13.11 -17.62
N LYS A 155 -28.69 12.20 -18.02
CA LYS A 155 -28.12 12.16 -19.38
C LYS A 155 -28.77 11.11 -20.31
N LYS A 156 -29.91 10.56 -19.92
CA LYS A 156 -30.66 9.57 -20.68
C LYS A 156 -32.07 10.08 -20.99
#